data_AF-A0A943B4E8-F1
#
_entry.id   AF-A0A943B4E8-F1
#
_cell.length_a   1.000
_cell.length_b   1.000
_cell.length_c   1.000
_cell.angle_alpha   90.00
_cell.angle_beta   90.00
_cell.angle_gamma   90.00
#
_symmetry.space_group_name_H-M   'P 1'
#
loop_
_entity.id
_entity.type
_entity.pdbx_description
1 polymer ?
#
loop_
_entity_poly.entity_id
_entity_poly.type
_entity_poly.pdbx_seq_one_letter_code
_entity_poly.pdbx_strand_id
1 'polypeptide(L)'
;MLAHHHHDWGLLSLGGVLLALSLLAGVQMGQRPGIYLAGEIAAHDVVADRDMRVEDPQGTEARRAQATALQPLVFDLDKESVALFREDTLALLHALNTTGLEDGGLETVRRDFNERHGGELSAEAVRTLADEEVQTYLLNAIMPDLEETLAEGVLPDMRQLSTVQNAIIVRDVTNGSEVLRTQAEGLHDQRSLLVALGSQLRSASDLRPRAKAALLDALSLLIMPTLALNQDATNQRNAAVLRAVEPVLYQVQKGEVLARAGDVVSAEQQIKMQSLFGRAPRVVDPATVAGVFMLGFFLMFGLFMTPSGNKGTVLRTKDQNFIALLLLVFGVAAWGVSYLFFAVAGSAAATALTFAFPVAGGAGLAALIFSARRYCTVGLLLSLFATFMFKGDLALFFFYFLSCMVNTWLVLRAQSRADVVWSGLPLFVW
;
A
#
# COMPACT_ATOMS: atom_id res chain seq x y z
N MET A 1 42.87 50.91 14.65
CA MET A 1 42.65 51.54 13.33
C MET A 1 42.34 50.44 12.33
N LEU A 2 41.14 49.85 12.25
CA LEU A 2 39.82 50.42 11.87
C LEU A 2 39.79 51.09 10.49
N ALA A 3 40.21 50.39 9.42
CA ALA A 3 40.07 50.90 8.05
C ALA A 3 39.83 49.82 6.95
N HIS A 4 39.25 48.65 7.28
CA HIS A 4 38.83 47.68 6.25
C HIS A 4 37.33 47.32 6.25
N HIS A 5 36.56 47.74 7.25
CA HIS A 5 35.15 47.32 7.42
C HIS A 5 34.11 47.95 6.47
N HIS A 6 34.49 48.87 5.58
CA HIS A 6 33.48 49.58 4.77
C HIS A 6 33.11 48.85 3.47
N HIS A 7 33.94 47.97 2.93
CA HIS A 7 33.65 47.31 1.64
C HIS A 7 32.78 46.05 1.79
N ASP A 8 32.78 45.42 2.96
CA ASP A 8 32.22 44.07 3.13
C ASP A 8 30.69 44.05 3.16
N TRP A 9 30.05 45.07 3.71
CA TRP A 9 28.59 45.11 3.90
C TRP A 9 27.80 45.17 2.59
N GLY A 10 28.35 45.83 1.55
CA GLY A 10 27.67 45.98 0.26
C GLY A 10 27.79 44.74 -0.63
N LEU A 11 28.90 44.02 -0.53
CA LEU A 11 29.05 42.74 -1.21
C LEU A 11 28.17 41.66 -0.57
N LEU A 12 28.08 41.65 0.77
CA LEU A 12 27.20 40.76 1.51
C LEU A 12 25.71 41.02 1.20
N SER A 13 25.30 42.28 1.09
CA SER A 13 23.91 42.62 0.74
C SER A 13 23.57 42.12 -0.67
N LEU A 14 24.47 42.32 -1.64
CA LEU A 14 24.26 41.89 -3.01
C LEU A 14 24.26 40.37 -3.15
N GLY A 15 25.18 39.67 -2.49
CA GLY A 15 25.19 38.20 -2.41
C GLY A 15 23.94 37.65 -1.73
N GLY A 16 23.48 38.29 -0.65
CA GLY A 16 22.25 37.94 0.05
C GLY A 16 21.00 38.10 -0.82
N VAL A 17 20.89 39.18 -1.60
CA VAL A 17 19.79 39.39 -2.56
C VAL A 17 19.82 38.36 -3.68
N LEU A 18 21.00 38.04 -4.24
CA LEU A 18 21.13 37.00 -5.26
C LEU A 18 20.63 35.64 -4.73
N LEU A 19 21.01 35.27 -3.51
CA LEU A 19 20.55 34.04 -2.87
C LEU A 19 19.04 34.07 -2.66
N ALA A 20 18.50 35.17 -2.10
CA ALA A 20 17.08 35.33 -1.83
C ALA A 20 16.24 35.23 -3.11
N LEU A 21 16.64 35.92 -4.19
CA LEU A 21 15.96 35.86 -5.48
C LEU A 21 16.11 34.48 -6.14
N SER A 22 17.24 33.79 -5.97
CA SER A 22 17.42 32.43 -6.50
C SER A 22 16.53 31.43 -5.78
N LEU A 23 16.39 31.56 -4.45
CA LEU A 23 15.43 30.77 -3.66
C LEU A 23 14.00 31.05 -4.11
N LEU A 24 13.66 32.32 -4.30
CA LEU A 24 12.34 32.76 -4.78
C LEU A 24 12.02 32.18 -6.17
N ALA A 25 13.00 32.15 -7.08
CA ALA A 25 12.89 31.60 -8.43
C ALA A 25 12.66 30.08 -8.41
N GLY A 26 13.22 29.39 -7.41
CA GLY A 26 13.04 27.95 -7.24
C GLY A 26 11.69 27.54 -6.66
N VAL A 27 10.87 28.49 -6.18
CA VAL A 27 9.56 28.19 -5.60
C VAL A 27 8.61 27.71 -6.70
N GLN A 28 8.23 26.43 -6.63
CA GLN A 28 7.25 25.86 -7.55
C GLN A 28 5.84 26.24 -7.11
N MET A 29 5.34 27.36 -7.63
CA MET A 29 3.92 27.70 -7.52
C MET A 29 3.10 26.73 -8.38
N GLY A 30 2.15 26.03 -7.77
CA GLY A 30 0.96 25.58 -8.48
C GLY A 30 0.91 24.14 -9.02
N GLN A 31 1.56 23.17 -8.38
CA GLN A 31 1.11 21.78 -8.52
C GLN A 31 0.63 21.29 -7.16
N ARG A 32 -0.60 21.68 -6.80
CA ARG A 32 -1.42 20.81 -5.95
C ARG A 32 -2.14 19.89 -6.92
N PRO A 33 -1.67 18.66 -7.14
CA PRO A 33 -2.54 17.70 -7.76
C PRO A 33 -3.74 17.56 -6.84
N GLY A 34 -4.94 17.86 -7.35
CA GLY A 34 -6.15 17.45 -6.66
C GLY A 34 -6.07 15.93 -6.53
N ILE A 35 -6.02 15.42 -5.30
CA ILE A 35 -6.28 14.01 -5.08
C ILE A 35 -7.76 13.84 -5.37
N TYR A 36 -8.09 13.33 -6.55
CA TYR A 36 -9.47 13.03 -6.89
C TYR A 36 -9.92 11.79 -6.14
N LEU A 37 -11.11 11.84 -5.57
CA LEU A 37 -11.78 10.69 -4.97
C LEU A 37 -12.61 9.97 -6.02
N ALA A 38 -12.81 8.67 -5.84
CA ALA A 38 -13.67 7.87 -6.69
C ALA A 38 -15.10 8.44 -6.68
N GLY A 39 -15.66 8.65 -7.87
CA GLY A 39 -16.96 9.30 -8.08
C GLY A 39 -16.89 10.81 -8.31
N GLU A 40 -15.73 11.46 -8.11
CA GLU A 40 -15.54 12.86 -8.50
C GLU A 40 -15.31 12.98 -10.01
N ILE A 41 -15.65 14.14 -10.57
CA ILE A 41 -15.39 14.46 -11.97
C ILE A 41 -14.00 15.09 -12.07
N ALA A 42 -13.15 14.52 -12.92
CA ALA A 42 -11.82 15.06 -13.19
C ALA A 42 -11.92 16.45 -13.82
N ALA A 43 -11.36 17.47 -13.17
CA ALA A 43 -11.42 18.85 -13.66
C ALA A 43 -10.46 19.10 -14.84
N HIS A 44 -9.37 18.34 -14.93
CA HIS A 44 -8.34 18.44 -15.97
C HIS A 44 -7.80 17.05 -16.31
N ASP A 45 -7.15 16.94 -17.47
CA ASP A 45 -6.44 15.71 -17.85
C ASP A 45 -5.32 15.42 -16.86
N VAL A 46 -5.26 14.16 -16.40
CA VAL A 46 -4.19 13.68 -15.53
C VAL A 46 -3.41 12.61 -16.27
N VAL A 47 -2.12 12.88 -16.45
CA VAL A 47 -1.19 12.03 -17.20
C VAL A 47 -0.04 11.64 -16.28
N ALA A 48 0.35 10.37 -16.32
CA ALA A 48 1.48 9.87 -15.54
C ALA A 48 2.81 10.47 -16.02
N ASP A 49 3.61 11.02 -15.11
CA ASP A 49 4.91 11.64 -15.42
C ASP A 49 6.09 10.65 -15.41
N ARG A 50 5.86 9.42 -14.93
CA ARG A 50 6.85 8.37 -14.73
C ARG A 50 6.24 6.98 -14.76
N ASP A 51 7.07 5.97 -15.00
CA ASP A 51 6.69 4.58 -14.83
C ASP A 51 6.56 4.25 -13.34
N MET A 52 5.50 3.54 -12.97
CA MET A 52 5.26 3.15 -11.59
C MET A 52 4.44 1.87 -11.49
N ARG A 53 4.66 1.13 -10.39
CA ARG A 53 3.87 -0.04 -10.03
C ARG A 53 3.01 0.31 -8.83
N VAL A 54 1.72 0.12 -8.95
CA VAL A 54 0.73 0.49 -7.94
C VAL A 54 0.02 -0.77 -7.49
N GLU A 55 -0.08 -0.99 -6.19
CA GLU A 55 -0.80 -2.14 -5.66
C GLU A 55 -2.29 -2.03 -5.99
N ASP A 56 -2.85 -3.12 -6.50
CA ASP A 56 -4.28 -3.34 -6.65
C ASP A 56 -4.80 -4.04 -5.39
N PRO A 57 -5.43 -3.32 -4.44
CA PRO A 57 -5.94 -3.93 -3.23
C PRO A 57 -7.07 -4.92 -3.52
N GLN A 58 -7.95 -4.64 -4.48
CA GLN A 58 -9.07 -5.53 -4.81
C GLN A 58 -8.59 -6.82 -5.49
N GLY A 59 -7.68 -6.70 -6.46
CA GLY A 59 -7.05 -7.85 -7.10
C GLY A 59 -6.23 -8.69 -6.12
N THR A 60 -5.53 -8.04 -5.19
CA THR A 60 -4.75 -8.71 -4.14
C THR A 60 -5.65 -9.46 -3.16
N GLU A 61 -6.74 -8.85 -2.72
CA GLU A 61 -7.73 -9.50 -1.85
C GLU A 61 -8.42 -10.67 -2.56
N ALA A 62 -8.80 -10.50 -3.83
CA ALA A 62 -9.38 -11.58 -4.64
C ALA A 62 -8.41 -12.76 -4.77
N ARG A 63 -7.11 -12.49 -5.03
CA ARG A 63 -6.07 -13.52 -5.08
C ARG A 63 -5.87 -14.20 -3.73
N ARG A 64 -5.87 -13.45 -2.62
CA ARG A 64 -5.80 -14.00 -1.26
C ARG A 64 -7.01 -14.88 -0.92
N ALA A 65 -8.21 -14.46 -1.31
CA ALA A 65 -9.44 -15.22 -1.13
C ALA A 65 -9.42 -16.53 -1.93
N GLN A 66 -8.99 -16.49 -3.19
CA GLN A 66 -8.80 -17.69 -4.01
C GLN A 66 -7.77 -18.64 -3.40
N ALA A 67 -6.63 -18.12 -2.95
CA ALA A 67 -5.58 -18.92 -2.32
C ALA A 67 -6.07 -19.61 -1.05
N THR A 68 -6.89 -18.93 -0.24
CA THR A 68 -7.49 -19.49 0.98
C THR A 68 -8.57 -20.52 0.68
N ALA A 69 -9.41 -20.26 -0.34
CA ALA A 69 -10.47 -21.20 -0.75
C ALA A 69 -9.92 -22.53 -1.28
N LEU A 70 -8.71 -22.52 -1.85
CA LEU A 70 -8.03 -23.72 -2.33
C LEU A 70 -7.29 -24.49 -1.22
N GLN A 71 -7.20 -23.96 0.01
CA GLN A 71 -6.53 -24.66 1.10
C GLN A 71 -7.40 -25.79 1.66
N PRO A 72 -6.89 -27.03 1.69
CA PRO A 72 -7.55 -28.13 2.39
C PRO A 72 -7.63 -27.87 3.90
N LEU A 73 -8.73 -28.30 4.51
CA LEU A 73 -8.82 -28.38 5.97
C LEU A 73 -7.92 -29.50 6.50
N VAL A 74 -7.35 -29.30 7.69
CA VAL A 74 -6.52 -30.29 8.37
C VAL A 74 -7.36 -31.00 9.43
N PHE A 75 -7.43 -32.32 9.34
CA PHE A 75 -8.07 -33.17 10.32
C PHE A 75 -7.00 -34.03 11.00
N ASP A 76 -7.06 -34.08 12.32
CA ASP A 76 -6.21 -34.92 13.13
C ASP A 76 -6.87 -36.28 13.33
N LEU A 77 -6.14 -37.33 12.96
CA LEU A 77 -6.50 -38.73 13.17
C LEU A 77 -5.87 -39.20 14.48
N ASP A 78 -6.73 -39.54 15.43
CA ASP A 78 -6.34 -40.14 16.68
C ASP A 78 -6.43 -41.67 16.62
N LYS A 79 -5.27 -42.30 16.46
CA LYS A 79 -5.15 -43.77 16.48
C LYS A 79 -5.21 -44.34 17.91
N GLU A 80 -5.00 -43.52 18.93
CA GLU A 80 -5.10 -43.96 20.33
C GLU A 80 -6.55 -44.32 20.68
N SER A 81 -7.52 -43.57 20.15
CA SER A 81 -8.95 -43.89 20.24
C SER A 81 -9.31 -45.28 19.67
N VAL A 82 -8.60 -45.77 18.64
CA VAL A 82 -8.80 -47.14 18.11
C VAL A 82 -8.29 -48.19 19.11
N ALA A 83 -7.14 -47.92 19.74
CA ALA A 83 -6.60 -48.81 20.77
C ALA A 83 -7.50 -48.85 22.01
N LEU A 84 -8.02 -47.70 22.45
CA LEU A 84 -8.97 -47.59 23.55
C LEU A 84 -10.26 -48.37 23.26
N PHE A 85 -10.84 -48.23 22.06
CA PHE A 85 -12.01 -49.01 21.65
C PHE A 85 -11.78 -50.51 21.79
N ARG A 86 -10.62 -51.00 21.32
CA ARG A 86 -10.24 -52.40 21.46
C ARG A 86 -10.07 -52.83 22.91
N GLU A 87 -9.36 -52.04 23.70
CA GLU A 87 -9.12 -52.31 25.12
C GLU A 87 -10.41 -52.36 25.92
N ASP A 88 -11.31 -51.39 25.73
CA ASP A 88 -12.59 -51.33 26.43
C ASP A 88 -13.53 -52.47 26.02
N THR A 89 -13.54 -52.85 24.73
CA THR A 89 -14.31 -54.00 24.26
C THR A 89 -13.81 -55.30 24.88
N LEU A 90 -12.48 -55.52 24.90
CA LEU A 90 -11.89 -56.69 25.53
C LEU A 90 -12.05 -56.70 27.06
N ALA A 91 -11.99 -55.53 27.70
CA ALA A 91 -12.21 -55.39 29.13
C ALA A 91 -13.66 -55.74 29.52
N LEU A 92 -14.65 -55.32 28.72
CA LEU A 92 -16.05 -55.71 28.89
C LEU A 92 -16.20 -57.24 28.80
N LEU A 93 -15.66 -57.86 27.76
CA LEU A 93 -15.73 -59.32 27.57
C LEU A 93 -15.03 -60.08 28.70
N HIS A 94 -13.86 -59.62 29.13
CA HIS A 94 -13.15 -60.20 30.26
C HIS A 94 -13.97 -60.10 31.55
N ALA A 95 -14.55 -58.94 31.85
CA ALA A 95 -15.38 -58.73 33.03
C ALA A 95 -16.63 -59.64 33.02
N LEU A 96 -17.28 -59.81 31.87
CA LEU A 96 -18.41 -60.75 31.71
C LEU A 96 -18.01 -62.19 32.03
N ASN A 97 -16.80 -62.60 31.62
CA ASN A 97 -16.33 -63.98 31.78
C ASN A 97 -15.75 -64.27 33.17
N THR A 98 -15.29 -63.27 33.92
CA THR A 98 -14.66 -63.48 35.25
C THR A 98 -15.57 -63.23 36.45
N THR A 99 -16.56 -62.35 36.33
CA THR A 99 -17.40 -61.89 37.47
C THR A 99 -18.54 -62.87 37.80
N GLY A 100 -18.69 -63.93 37.01
CA GLY A 100 -19.73 -64.94 37.14
C GLY A 100 -21.04 -64.53 36.45
N LEU A 101 -21.77 -65.53 35.93
CA LEU A 101 -23.05 -65.34 35.22
C LEU A 101 -24.25 -65.18 36.16
N GLU A 102 -24.02 -65.08 37.48
CA GLU A 102 -25.06 -64.81 38.47
C GLU A 102 -25.53 -63.35 38.36
N ASP A 103 -26.80 -63.10 38.70
CA ASP A 103 -27.42 -61.77 38.55
C ASP A 103 -26.65 -60.65 39.27
N GLY A 104 -26.02 -60.94 40.42
CA GLY A 104 -25.19 -59.96 41.14
C GLY A 104 -23.86 -59.63 40.44
N GLY A 105 -23.25 -60.61 39.77
CA GLY A 105 -22.00 -60.43 39.03
C GLY A 105 -22.23 -59.60 37.77
N LEU A 106 -23.26 -59.96 36.99
CA LEU A 106 -23.63 -59.24 35.76
C LEU A 106 -24.08 -57.80 36.05
N GLU A 107 -24.78 -57.56 37.16
CA GLU A 107 -25.18 -56.20 37.57
C GLU A 107 -23.96 -55.33 37.93
N THR A 108 -22.92 -55.94 38.51
CA THR A 108 -21.67 -55.24 38.80
C THR A 108 -20.97 -54.81 37.51
N VAL A 109 -20.84 -55.72 36.53
CA VAL A 109 -20.27 -55.41 35.21
C VAL A 109 -21.09 -54.32 34.50
N ARG A 110 -22.42 -54.42 34.53
CA ARG A 110 -23.33 -53.42 33.95
C ARG A 110 -23.11 -52.04 34.54
N ARG A 111 -23.07 -51.94 35.87
CA ARG A 111 -22.89 -50.68 36.58
C ARG A 111 -21.54 -50.06 36.26
N ASP A 112 -20.47 -50.84 36.35
CA ASP A 112 -19.11 -50.35 36.13
C ASP A 112 -18.92 -49.89 34.66
N PHE A 113 -19.49 -50.61 33.69
CA PHE A 113 -19.52 -50.20 32.29
C PHE A 113 -20.29 -48.89 32.06
N ASN A 114 -21.50 -48.78 32.63
CA ASN A 114 -22.34 -47.60 32.50
C ASN A 114 -21.71 -46.36 33.16
N GLU A 115 -21.05 -46.53 34.31
CA GLU A 115 -20.31 -45.47 34.99
C GLU A 115 -19.12 -44.96 34.17
N ARG A 116 -18.40 -45.86 33.46
CA ARG A 116 -17.25 -45.50 32.63
C ARG A 116 -17.65 -44.83 31.31
N HIS A 117 -18.67 -45.34 30.62
CA HIS A 117 -19.04 -44.90 29.27
C HIS A 117 -20.24 -43.95 29.22
N GLY A 118 -20.86 -43.63 30.37
CA GLY A 118 -21.93 -42.63 30.47
C GLY A 118 -23.24 -43.03 29.77
N GLY A 119 -23.49 -44.33 29.61
CA GLY A 119 -24.66 -44.90 28.92
C GLY A 119 -25.49 -45.83 29.78
N GLU A 120 -26.60 -46.31 29.23
CA GLU A 120 -27.49 -47.28 29.89
C GLU A 120 -27.52 -48.60 29.11
N LEU A 121 -26.56 -49.49 29.40
CA LEU A 121 -26.67 -50.88 28.98
C LEU A 121 -27.72 -51.60 29.84
N SER A 122 -28.67 -52.27 29.18
CA SER A 122 -29.72 -53.02 29.87
C SER A 122 -29.19 -54.32 30.48
N ALA A 123 -29.79 -54.78 31.59
CA ALA A 123 -29.40 -56.05 32.21
C ALA A 123 -29.59 -57.25 31.26
N GLU A 124 -30.60 -57.19 30.37
CA GLU A 124 -30.81 -58.21 29.35
C GLU A 124 -29.72 -58.20 28.27
N ALA A 125 -29.22 -57.01 27.88
CA ALA A 125 -28.11 -56.89 26.94
C ALA A 125 -26.82 -57.49 27.52
N VAL A 126 -26.48 -57.19 28.78
CA VAL A 126 -25.31 -57.75 29.48
C VAL A 126 -25.36 -59.28 29.54
N ARG A 127 -26.52 -59.84 29.90
CA ARG A 127 -26.73 -61.31 29.89
C ARG A 127 -26.51 -61.89 28.49
N THR A 128 -27.02 -61.22 27.46
CA THR A 128 -26.91 -61.71 26.07
C THR A 128 -25.47 -61.59 25.53
N LEU A 129 -24.72 -60.57 25.94
CA LEU A 129 -23.30 -60.39 25.57
C LEU A 129 -22.39 -61.43 26.24
N ALA A 130 -22.83 -62.02 27.35
CA ALA A 130 -22.09 -63.09 28.02
C ALA A 130 -22.13 -64.43 27.26
N ASP A 131 -23.06 -64.61 26.31
CA ASP A 131 -23.16 -65.83 25.51
C ASP A 131 -21.93 -66.00 24.58
N GLU A 132 -21.32 -67.19 24.59
CA GLU A 132 -20.11 -67.51 23.82
C GLU A 132 -20.26 -67.29 22.31
N GLU A 133 -21.43 -67.59 21.76
CA GLU A 133 -21.78 -67.37 20.34
C GLU A 133 -21.69 -65.88 19.96
N VAL A 134 -22.12 -65.00 20.85
CA VAL A 134 -22.14 -63.54 20.65
C VAL A 134 -20.73 -62.97 20.74
N GLN A 135 -19.95 -63.40 21.73
CA GLN A 135 -18.55 -62.97 21.89
C GLN A 135 -17.70 -63.41 20.70
N THR A 136 -17.88 -64.64 20.23
CA THR A 136 -17.15 -65.19 19.08
C THR A 136 -17.45 -64.40 17.81
N TYR A 137 -18.73 -64.06 17.59
CA TYR A 137 -19.12 -63.25 16.44
C TYR A 137 -18.55 -61.82 16.53
N LEU A 138 -18.63 -61.18 17.70
CA LEU A 138 -18.07 -59.85 17.93
C LEU A 138 -16.57 -59.82 17.60
N LEU A 139 -15.79 -60.75 18.15
CA LEU A 139 -14.33 -60.78 18.00
C LEU A 139 -13.88 -61.11 16.56
N ASN A 140 -14.60 -61.98 15.85
CA ASN A 140 -14.16 -62.47 14.54
C ASN A 140 -14.76 -61.70 13.35
N ALA A 141 -15.99 -61.20 13.48
CA ALA A 141 -16.71 -60.59 12.36
C ALA A 141 -16.83 -59.06 12.47
N ILE A 142 -17.04 -58.53 13.69
CA ILE A 142 -17.34 -57.11 13.89
C ILE A 142 -16.09 -56.31 14.26
N MET A 143 -15.26 -56.83 15.17
CA MET A 143 -14.07 -56.14 15.65
C MET A 143 -13.08 -55.76 14.53
N PRO A 144 -12.69 -56.66 13.60
CA PRO A 144 -11.72 -56.31 12.56
C PRO A 144 -12.22 -55.19 11.64
N ASP A 145 -13.50 -55.24 11.26
CA ASP A 145 -14.16 -54.26 10.38
C ASP A 145 -14.30 -52.88 11.04
N LEU A 146 -14.68 -52.85 12.32
CA LEU A 146 -14.73 -51.61 13.10
C LEU A 146 -13.35 -51.02 13.35
N GLU A 147 -12.34 -51.84 13.71
CA GLU A 147 -10.97 -51.37 13.90
C GLU A 147 -10.39 -50.77 12.61
N GLU A 148 -10.62 -51.40 11.46
CA GLU A 148 -10.21 -50.89 10.15
C GLU A 148 -10.90 -49.55 9.85
N THR A 149 -12.22 -49.47 9.99
CA THR A 149 -12.99 -48.24 9.72
C THR A 149 -12.59 -47.10 10.66
N LEU A 150 -12.38 -47.38 11.95
CA LEU A 150 -11.94 -46.39 12.93
C LEU A 150 -10.52 -45.91 12.64
N ALA A 151 -9.63 -46.79 12.15
CA ALA A 151 -8.27 -46.44 11.76
C ALA A 151 -8.21 -45.61 10.46
N GLU A 152 -9.18 -45.76 9.56
CA GLU A 152 -9.31 -44.92 8.36
C GLU A 152 -9.79 -43.51 8.68
N GLY A 153 -10.60 -43.36 9.74
CA GLY A 153 -11.03 -42.08 10.29
C GLY A 153 -12.54 -41.92 10.30
N VAL A 154 -13.11 -41.74 11.50
CA VAL A 154 -14.56 -41.53 11.70
C VAL A 154 -14.81 -40.14 12.27
N LEU A 155 -15.65 -39.38 11.58
CA LEU A 155 -16.01 -38.01 11.95
C LEU A 155 -17.15 -37.98 12.98
N PRO A 156 -17.22 -36.95 13.84
CA PRO A 156 -18.39 -36.70 14.66
C PRO A 156 -19.65 -36.40 13.82
N ASP A 157 -19.49 -35.62 12.75
CA ASP A 157 -20.58 -35.22 11.84
C ASP A 157 -20.03 -34.94 10.44
N MET A 158 -20.63 -35.56 9.43
CA MET A 158 -20.26 -35.39 8.01
C MET A 158 -20.43 -33.95 7.51
N ARG A 159 -21.28 -33.15 8.18
CA ARG A 159 -21.48 -31.73 7.84
C ARG A 159 -20.21 -30.89 7.94
N GLN A 160 -19.22 -31.32 8.72
CA GLN A 160 -17.92 -30.65 8.79
C GLN A 160 -17.16 -30.66 7.46
N LEU A 161 -17.48 -31.61 6.57
CA LEU A 161 -16.89 -31.69 5.23
C LEU A 161 -17.68 -30.90 4.18
N SER A 162 -18.87 -30.39 4.49
CA SER A 162 -19.69 -29.63 3.52
C SER A 162 -19.05 -28.32 3.07
N THR A 163 -18.15 -27.77 3.88
CA THR A 163 -17.37 -26.57 3.57
C THR A 163 -16.10 -26.88 2.76
N VAL A 164 -15.75 -28.16 2.61
CA VAL A 164 -14.56 -28.60 1.89
C VAL A 164 -14.91 -28.77 0.42
N GLN A 165 -14.23 -28.04 -0.46
CA GLN A 165 -14.56 -28.09 -1.88
C GLN A 165 -14.00 -29.31 -2.60
N ASN A 166 -12.83 -29.84 -2.22
CA ASN A 166 -12.20 -30.94 -2.96
C ASN A 166 -11.27 -31.87 -2.16
N ALA A 167 -10.59 -31.39 -1.10
CA ALA A 167 -9.62 -32.23 -0.41
C ALA A 167 -9.51 -31.89 1.08
N ILE A 168 -9.15 -32.91 1.86
CA ILE A 168 -8.74 -32.75 3.25
C ILE A 168 -7.33 -33.29 3.45
N ILE A 169 -6.66 -32.81 4.49
CA ILE A 169 -5.39 -33.36 4.92
C ILE A 169 -5.65 -34.11 6.22
N VAL A 170 -5.39 -35.41 6.21
CA VAL A 170 -5.46 -36.25 7.41
C VAL A 170 -4.07 -36.33 8.00
N ARG A 171 -3.92 -35.84 9.22
CA ARG A 171 -2.67 -35.83 9.98
C ARG A 171 -2.76 -36.84 11.11
N ASP A 172 -1.84 -37.78 11.13
CA ASP A 172 -1.69 -38.71 12.24
C ASP A 172 -1.02 -37.99 13.42
N VAL A 173 -1.71 -37.91 14.56
CA VAL A 173 -1.23 -37.21 15.75
C VAL A 173 -0.02 -37.92 16.36
N THR A 174 0.09 -39.24 16.20
CA THR A 174 1.12 -40.06 16.87
C THR A 174 2.51 -39.88 16.27
N ASN A 175 2.59 -39.81 14.93
CA ASN A 175 3.87 -39.74 14.19
C ASN A 175 4.03 -38.45 13.39
N GLY A 176 2.99 -37.61 13.30
CA GLY A 176 2.99 -36.37 12.53
C GLY A 176 2.94 -36.55 11.02
N SER A 177 2.68 -37.76 10.52
CA SER A 177 2.53 -38.02 9.08
C SER A 177 1.24 -37.39 8.56
N GLU A 178 1.28 -36.94 7.30
CA GLU A 178 0.17 -36.24 6.68
C GLU A 178 -0.14 -36.86 5.33
N VAL A 179 -1.43 -37.11 5.09
CA VAL A 179 -1.93 -37.67 3.84
C VAL A 179 -3.00 -36.75 3.28
N LEU A 180 -2.79 -36.29 2.04
CA LEU A 180 -3.80 -35.56 1.30
C LEU A 180 -4.84 -36.55 0.75
N ARG A 181 -6.11 -36.33 1.09
CA ARG A 181 -7.25 -37.09 0.59
C ARG A 181 -8.09 -36.20 -0.32
N THR A 182 -8.12 -36.53 -1.61
CA THR A 182 -8.80 -35.75 -2.68
C THR A 182 -10.28 -36.09 -2.84
N GLN A 183 -10.78 -37.05 -2.07
CA GLN A 183 -12.19 -37.42 -2.02
C GLN A 183 -12.51 -37.72 -0.56
N ALA A 184 -13.59 -37.14 -0.05
CA ALA A 184 -14.20 -37.52 1.22
C ALA A 184 -14.90 -38.89 1.15
N GLU A 185 -14.83 -39.57 0.01
CA GLU A 185 -15.32 -40.93 -0.19
C GLU A 185 -14.54 -41.90 0.70
N GLY A 186 -15.27 -42.74 1.45
CA GLY A 186 -14.71 -43.66 2.44
C GLY A 186 -14.70 -43.11 3.86
N LEU A 187 -14.89 -41.81 4.07
CA LEU A 187 -15.08 -41.26 5.41
C LEU A 187 -16.52 -41.48 5.86
N HIS A 188 -16.65 -41.94 7.10
CA HIS A 188 -17.94 -42.18 7.74
C HIS A 188 -18.09 -41.20 8.91
N ASP A 189 -19.31 -40.71 9.13
CA ASP A 189 -19.64 -40.13 10.42
C ASP A 189 -20.09 -41.23 11.39
N GLN A 190 -20.01 -40.94 12.68
CA GLN A 190 -20.38 -41.89 13.74
C GLN A 190 -21.80 -42.45 13.53
N ARG A 191 -22.74 -41.61 13.07
CA ARG A 191 -24.12 -42.04 12.79
C ARG A 191 -24.21 -43.02 11.63
N SER A 192 -23.55 -42.74 10.51
CA SER A 192 -23.54 -43.64 9.35
C SER A 192 -22.86 -44.97 9.69
N LEU A 193 -21.79 -44.94 10.50
CA LEU A 193 -21.13 -46.14 11.00
C LEU A 193 -22.09 -47.00 11.83
N LEU A 194 -22.84 -46.41 12.77
CA LEU A 194 -23.83 -47.15 13.57
C LEU A 194 -24.98 -47.72 12.72
N VAL A 195 -25.40 -47.01 11.67
CA VAL A 195 -26.41 -47.51 10.73
C VAL A 195 -25.87 -48.69 9.91
N ALA A 196 -24.62 -48.59 9.43
CA ALA A 196 -23.93 -49.66 8.70
C ALA A 196 -23.76 -50.90 9.58
N LEU A 197 -23.27 -50.73 10.81
CA LEU A 197 -23.16 -51.78 11.83
C LEU A 197 -24.52 -52.44 12.09
N GLY A 198 -25.58 -51.64 12.28
CA GLY A 198 -26.93 -52.18 12.46
C GLY A 198 -27.42 -52.98 11.24
N SER A 199 -27.01 -52.60 10.03
CA SER A 199 -27.32 -53.34 8.79
C SER A 199 -26.57 -54.66 8.70
N GLN A 200 -25.28 -54.66 9.01
CA GLN A 200 -24.43 -55.86 9.08
C GLN A 200 -24.93 -56.85 10.13
N LEU A 201 -25.32 -56.36 11.31
CA LEU A 201 -25.92 -57.20 12.35
C LEU A 201 -27.27 -57.77 11.92
N ARG A 202 -28.09 -57.01 11.18
CA ARG A 202 -29.37 -57.53 10.64
C ARG A 202 -29.16 -58.67 9.65
N SER A 203 -28.15 -58.59 8.77
CA SER A 203 -27.86 -59.63 7.76
C SER A 203 -27.20 -60.89 8.35
N ALA A 204 -26.68 -60.84 9.57
CA ALA A 204 -26.14 -62.01 10.26
C ALA A 204 -27.23 -63.06 10.56
N SER A 205 -27.28 -64.17 9.81
CA SER A 205 -28.24 -65.26 10.04
C SER A 205 -28.01 -65.99 11.36
N ASP A 206 -26.76 -65.97 11.82
CA ASP A 206 -26.27 -66.83 12.90
C ASP A 206 -26.54 -66.24 14.29
N LEU A 207 -27.09 -65.02 14.35
CA LEU A 207 -27.38 -64.33 15.60
C LEU A 207 -28.89 -64.20 15.86
N ARG A 208 -29.27 -64.44 17.11
CA ARG A 208 -30.63 -64.14 17.61
C ARG A 208 -30.91 -62.63 17.59
N PRO A 209 -32.17 -62.18 17.39
CA PRO A 209 -32.51 -60.75 17.37
C PRO A 209 -32.06 -59.98 18.62
N ARG A 210 -32.13 -60.62 19.80
CA ARG A 210 -31.67 -60.03 21.06
C ARG A 210 -30.15 -59.79 21.08
N ALA A 211 -29.36 -60.72 20.52
CA ALA A 211 -27.91 -60.58 20.42
C ALA A 211 -27.52 -59.41 19.51
N LYS A 212 -28.23 -59.24 18.39
CA LYS A 212 -28.04 -58.10 17.47
C LYS A 212 -28.29 -56.76 18.17
N ALA A 213 -29.36 -56.66 18.96
CA ALA A 213 -29.67 -55.46 19.72
C ALA A 213 -28.61 -55.18 20.80
N ALA A 214 -28.25 -56.20 21.58
CA ALA A 214 -27.26 -56.07 22.65
C ALA A 214 -25.87 -55.64 22.14
N LEU A 215 -25.44 -56.19 20.99
CA LEU A 215 -24.19 -55.77 20.32
C LEU A 215 -24.25 -54.32 19.87
N LEU A 216 -25.35 -53.91 19.23
CA LEU A 216 -25.51 -52.53 18.76
C LEU A 216 -25.52 -51.54 19.94
N ASP A 217 -26.23 -51.86 21.02
CA ASP A 217 -26.30 -51.03 22.23
C ASP A 217 -24.92 -50.85 22.85
N ALA A 218 -24.17 -51.94 23.04
CA ALA A 218 -22.83 -51.90 23.63
C ALA A 218 -21.83 -51.15 22.75
N LEU A 219 -21.79 -51.47 21.44
CA LEU A 219 -20.85 -50.85 20.52
C LEU A 219 -21.16 -49.37 20.29
N SER A 220 -22.42 -48.95 20.35
CA SER A 220 -22.79 -47.54 20.24
C SER A 220 -22.22 -46.66 21.35
N LEU A 221 -21.94 -47.24 22.52
CA LEU A 221 -21.33 -46.57 23.67
C LEU A 221 -19.80 -46.60 23.64
N LEU A 222 -19.21 -47.54 22.89
CA LEU A 222 -17.77 -47.73 22.78
C LEU A 222 -17.16 -47.01 21.57
N ILE A 223 -17.93 -46.87 20.48
CA ILE A 223 -17.46 -46.22 19.25
C ILE A 223 -17.35 -44.72 19.47
N MET A 224 -16.11 -44.22 19.45
CA MET A 224 -15.76 -42.80 19.50
C MET A 224 -15.26 -42.31 18.13
N PRO A 225 -15.51 -41.05 17.75
CA PRO A 225 -14.96 -40.47 16.52
C PRO A 225 -13.43 -40.36 16.62
N THR A 226 -12.74 -40.83 15.59
CA THR A 226 -11.27 -40.87 15.52
C THR A 226 -10.67 -39.74 14.68
N LEU A 227 -11.50 -38.98 13.95
CA LEU A 227 -11.06 -37.89 13.08
C LEU A 227 -11.67 -36.56 13.55
N ALA A 228 -10.84 -35.58 13.86
CA ALA A 228 -11.28 -34.28 14.37
C ALA A 228 -10.67 -33.11 13.59
N LEU A 229 -11.45 -32.06 13.34
CA LEU A 229 -10.97 -30.86 12.66
C LEU A 229 -9.94 -30.12 13.52
N ASN A 230 -8.71 -29.97 13.01
CA ASN A 230 -7.70 -29.14 13.63
C ASN A 230 -7.76 -27.72 13.05
N GLN A 231 -8.52 -26.87 13.76
CA GLN A 231 -8.71 -25.48 13.36
C GLN A 231 -7.40 -24.68 13.43
N ASP A 232 -6.53 -24.97 14.39
CA ASP A 232 -5.26 -24.26 14.58
C ASP A 232 -4.27 -24.57 13.45
N ALA A 233 -4.10 -25.84 13.09
CA ALA A 233 -3.24 -26.24 11.98
C ALA A 233 -3.75 -25.68 10.64
N THR A 234 -5.06 -25.69 10.44
CA THR A 234 -5.71 -25.08 9.27
C THR A 234 -5.45 -23.56 9.23
N ASN A 235 -5.68 -22.86 10.33
CA ASN A 235 -5.46 -21.41 10.42
C ASN A 235 -3.98 -21.03 10.22
N GLN A 236 -3.05 -21.82 10.77
CA GLN A 236 -1.61 -21.60 10.57
C GLN A 236 -1.20 -21.73 9.10
N ARG A 237 -1.74 -22.72 8.38
CA ARG A 237 -1.50 -22.88 6.94
C ARG A 237 -2.10 -21.76 6.12
N ASN A 238 -3.34 -21.39 6.42
CA ASN A 238 -3.99 -20.25 5.79
C ASN A 238 -3.14 -18.98 5.97
N ALA A 239 -2.64 -18.73 7.19
CA ALA A 239 -1.77 -17.60 7.46
C ALA A 239 -0.43 -17.69 6.69
N ALA A 240 0.18 -18.87 6.60
CA ALA A 240 1.42 -19.06 5.84
C ALA A 240 1.23 -18.78 4.35
N VAL A 241 0.13 -19.27 3.77
CA VAL A 241 -0.24 -19.04 2.37
C VAL A 241 -0.52 -17.57 2.12
N LEU A 242 -1.31 -16.91 2.98
CA LEU A 242 -1.62 -15.48 2.86
C LEU A 242 -0.37 -14.60 2.89
N ARG A 243 0.67 -14.96 3.66
CA ARG A 243 1.96 -14.25 3.66
C ARG A 243 2.78 -14.47 2.39
N ALA A 244 2.59 -15.60 1.72
CA ALA A 244 3.30 -15.95 0.48
C ALA A 244 2.63 -15.38 -0.78
N VAL A 245 1.37 -14.93 -0.70
CA VAL A 245 0.66 -14.35 -1.85
C VAL A 245 1.26 -12.99 -2.20
N GLU A 246 1.88 -12.92 -3.38
CA GLU A 246 2.38 -11.66 -3.95
C GLU A 246 1.22 -10.71 -4.33
N PRO A 247 1.35 -9.41 -3.98
CA PRO A 247 0.33 -8.43 -4.33
C PRO A 247 0.18 -8.30 -5.85
N VAL A 248 -1.06 -8.08 -6.29
CA VAL A 248 -1.36 -7.73 -7.67
C VAL A 248 -0.96 -6.27 -7.86
N LEU A 249 -0.15 -5.99 -8.88
CA LEU A 249 0.31 -4.64 -9.18
C LEU A 249 -0.22 -4.19 -10.55
N TYR A 250 -0.80 -3.01 -10.60
CA TYR A 250 -0.99 -2.27 -11.83
C TYR A 250 0.33 -1.69 -12.29
N GLN A 251 0.59 -1.78 -13.59
CA GLN A 251 1.73 -1.15 -14.23
C GLN A 251 1.26 0.12 -14.93
N VAL A 252 1.69 1.27 -14.43
CA VAL A 252 1.43 2.58 -15.03
C VAL A 252 2.66 3.02 -15.80
N GLN A 253 2.48 3.40 -17.05
CA GLN A 253 3.58 3.87 -17.91
C GLN A 253 3.63 5.40 -17.96
N LYS A 254 4.82 5.95 -18.14
CA LYS A 254 5.01 7.38 -18.40
C LYS A 254 4.24 7.79 -19.66
N GLY A 255 3.39 8.81 -19.53
CA GLY A 255 2.52 9.30 -20.60
C GLY A 255 1.15 8.63 -20.67
N GLU A 256 0.86 7.65 -19.81
CA GLU A 256 -0.48 7.08 -19.67
C GLU A 256 -1.46 8.13 -19.15
N VAL A 257 -2.59 8.29 -19.84
CA VAL A 257 -3.68 9.18 -19.42
C VAL A 257 -4.50 8.43 -18.37
N LEU A 258 -4.38 8.86 -17.10
CA LEU A 258 -5.09 8.27 -15.97
C LEU A 258 -6.56 8.69 -15.94
N ALA A 259 -6.87 9.95 -16.23
CA ALA A 259 -8.23 10.47 -16.34
C ALA A 259 -8.26 11.66 -17.30
N ARG A 260 -9.33 11.80 -18.10
CA ARG A 260 -9.55 13.00 -18.93
C ARG A 260 -10.46 13.98 -18.21
N ALA A 261 -10.36 15.26 -18.57
CA ALA A 261 -11.27 16.28 -18.09
C ALA A 261 -12.73 15.90 -18.41
N GLY A 262 -13.57 15.85 -17.39
CA GLY A 262 -14.98 15.44 -17.48
C GLY A 262 -15.24 13.96 -17.20
N ASP A 263 -14.22 13.11 -17.08
CA ASP A 263 -14.41 11.71 -16.71
C ASP A 263 -14.77 11.57 -15.22
N VAL A 264 -15.62 10.61 -14.90
CA VAL A 264 -15.87 10.21 -13.50
C VAL A 264 -14.73 9.30 -13.05
N VAL A 265 -14.03 9.68 -11.99
CA VAL A 265 -12.87 8.96 -11.48
C VAL A 265 -13.28 7.62 -10.88
N SER A 266 -12.69 6.54 -11.37
CA SER A 266 -12.88 5.19 -10.84
C SER A 266 -12.01 4.93 -9.61
N ALA A 267 -12.31 3.88 -8.84
CA ALA A 267 -11.48 3.48 -7.70
C ALA A 267 -10.04 3.11 -8.12
N GLU A 268 -9.87 2.46 -9.27
CA GLU A 268 -8.55 2.16 -9.84
C GLU A 268 -7.79 3.45 -10.18
N GLN A 269 -8.45 4.39 -10.86
CA GLN A 269 -7.86 5.68 -11.24
C GLN A 269 -7.44 6.48 -10.01
N GLN A 270 -8.29 6.52 -8.97
CA GLN A 270 -7.97 7.13 -7.69
C GLN A 270 -6.66 6.57 -7.11
N ILE A 271 -6.49 5.24 -7.05
CA ILE A 271 -5.31 4.60 -6.46
C ILE A 271 -4.04 4.92 -7.28
N LYS A 272 -4.14 4.90 -8.61
CA LYS A 272 -3.04 5.32 -9.51
C LYS A 272 -2.66 6.79 -9.31
N MET A 273 -3.64 7.68 -9.17
CA MET A 273 -3.40 9.12 -8.94
C MET A 273 -2.85 9.40 -7.53
N GLN A 274 -3.36 8.72 -6.50
CA GLN A 274 -2.87 8.85 -5.12
C GLN A 274 -1.41 8.43 -4.99
N SER A 275 -1.00 7.37 -5.69
CA SER A 275 0.40 6.96 -5.71
C SER A 275 1.27 7.91 -6.54
N LEU A 276 0.74 8.52 -7.60
CA LEU A 276 1.43 9.54 -8.40
C LEU A 276 1.67 10.83 -7.60
N PHE A 277 0.68 11.24 -6.81
CA PHE A 277 0.66 12.52 -6.09
C PHE A 277 0.99 12.43 -4.60
N GLY A 278 1.08 11.22 -4.04
CA GLY A 278 1.38 10.97 -2.63
C GLY A 278 2.79 11.38 -2.20
N ARG A 279 3.67 11.69 -3.16
CA ARG A 279 4.97 12.31 -2.86
C ARG A 279 4.81 13.82 -2.95
N ALA A 280 4.82 14.48 -1.78
CA ALA A 280 4.56 15.91 -1.65
C ALA A 280 5.31 16.72 -2.74
N PRO A 281 4.61 17.64 -3.44
CA PRO A 281 5.25 18.48 -4.45
C PRO A 281 6.43 19.20 -3.79
N ARG A 282 7.61 19.09 -4.40
CA ARG A 282 8.80 19.81 -3.92
C ARG A 282 8.49 21.31 -4.03
N VAL A 283 8.27 21.95 -2.88
CA VAL A 283 7.97 23.39 -2.78
C VAL A 283 9.10 24.24 -3.41
N VAL A 284 10.33 23.74 -3.36
CA VAL A 284 11.51 24.37 -3.96
C VAL A 284 12.28 23.37 -4.81
N ASP A 285 12.60 23.74 -6.04
CA ASP A 285 13.50 22.96 -6.90
C ASP A 285 14.97 23.35 -6.67
N PRO A 286 15.78 22.51 -6.02
CA PRO A 286 17.17 22.84 -5.72
C PRO A 286 18.02 23.01 -6.98
N ALA A 287 17.68 22.35 -8.10
CA ALA A 287 18.44 22.47 -9.34
C ALA A 287 18.25 23.86 -9.96
N THR A 288 17.01 24.35 -10.03
CA THR A 288 16.70 25.71 -10.47
C THR A 288 17.34 26.76 -9.56
N VAL A 289 17.26 26.61 -8.22
CA VAL A 289 17.91 27.53 -7.27
C VAL A 289 19.42 27.60 -7.53
N ALA A 290 20.09 26.45 -7.64
CA ALA A 290 21.53 26.38 -7.85
C ALA A 290 21.93 26.99 -9.20
N GLY A 291 21.20 26.67 -10.28
CA GLY A 291 21.47 27.19 -11.62
C GLY A 291 21.32 28.70 -11.72
N VAL A 292 20.20 29.25 -11.20
CA VAL A 292 19.95 30.70 -11.18
C VAL A 292 20.99 31.41 -10.31
N PHE A 293 21.34 30.84 -9.15
CA PHE A 293 22.36 31.42 -8.27
C PHE A 293 23.73 31.44 -8.95
N MET A 294 24.17 30.34 -9.57
CA MET A 294 25.47 30.27 -10.26
C MET A 294 25.54 31.25 -11.44
N LEU A 295 24.47 31.32 -12.25
CA LEU A 295 24.42 32.23 -13.40
C LEU A 295 24.35 33.70 -12.95
N GLY A 296 23.53 34.02 -11.95
CA GLY A 296 23.47 35.34 -11.35
C GLY A 296 24.79 35.76 -10.70
N PHE A 297 25.47 34.84 -10.02
CA PHE A 297 26.80 35.07 -9.44
C PHE A 297 27.85 35.32 -10.52
N PHE A 298 27.83 34.56 -11.62
CA PHE A 298 28.71 34.78 -12.76
C PHE A 298 28.49 36.15 -13.41
N LEU A 299 27.25 36.56 -13.65
CA LEU A 299 26.92 37.88 -14.18
C LEU A 299 27.32 39.01 -13.21
N MET A 300 27.17 38.78 -11.90
CA MET A 300 27.59 39.71 -10.85
C MET A 300 29.09 39.97 -10.89
N PHE A 301 29.92 38.96 -11.18
CA PHE A 301 31.37 39.15 -11.36
C PHE A 301 31.70 40.18 -12.45
N GLY A 302 30.85 40.29 -13.49
CA GLY A 302 30.94 41.31 -14.53
C GLY A 302 30.90 42.76 -14.01
N LEU A 303 30.26 43.02 -12.86
CA LEU A 303 30.25 44.34 -12.21
C LEU A 303 31.64 44.75 -11.70
N PHE A 304 32.46 43.77 -11.32
CA PHE A 304 33.77 43.98 -10.68
C PHE A 304 34.95 43.82 -11.64
N MET A 305 34.86 42.92 -12.62
CA MET A 305 35.93 42.69 -13.61
C MET A 305 36.06 43.80 -14.64
N THR A 306 35.05 44.65 -14.77
CA THR A 306 35.00 45.60 -15.86
C THR A 306 35.66 46.94 -15.46
N PRO A 307 36.84 47.30 -16.01
CA PRO A 307 37.48 48.58 -15.69
C PRO A 307 36.57 49.71 -16.16
N SER A 308 36.17 50.58 -15.23
CA SER A 308 35.44 51.80 -15.56
C SER A 308 36.22 52.59 -16.61
N GLY A 309 35.56 53.04 -17.68
CA GLY A 309 36.19 53.85 -18.73
C GLY A 309 36.83 55.14 -18.21
N ASN A 310 36.45 55.58 -17.01
CA ASN A 310 37.18 56.58 -16.23
C ASN A 310 38.04 55.86 -15.18
N LYS A 311 39.35 56.18 -15.16
CA LYS A 311 40.31 55.64 -14.19
C LYS A 311 39.74 55.71 -12.75
N GLY A 312 39.45 54.54 -12.16
CA GLY A 312 39.50 54.37 -10.69
C GLY A 312 38.23 54.50 -9.84
N THR A 313 37.00 54.59 -10.37
CA THR A 313 35.81 54.57 -9.48
C THR A 313 35.42 53.14 -9.09
N VAL A 314 36.03 52.58 -8.05
CA VAL A 314 35.60 51.31 -7.44
C VAL A 314 34.13 51.41 -7.01
N LEU A 315 33.32 50.34 -7.17
CA LEU A 315 31.94 50.30 -6.65
C LEU A 315 31.98 50.59 -5.15
N ARG A 316 31.33 51.67 -4.70
CA ARG A 316 31.20 51.93 -3.26
C ARG A 316 30.11 51.03 -2.68
N THR A 317 30.14 50.84 -1.38
CA THR A 317 29.12 50.10 -0.61
C THR A 317 27.70 50.61 -0.88
N LYS A 318 27.55 51.93 -1.07
CA LYS A 318 26.27 52.56 -1.42
C LYS A 318 25.76 52.14 -2.81
N ASP A 319 26.67 52.00 -3.77
CA ASP A 319 26.36 51.58 -5.15
C ASP A 319 25.94 50.11 -5.18
N GLN A 320 26.65 49.26 -4.44
CA GLN A 320 26.32 47.84 -4.27
C GLN A 320 24.95 47.66 -3.60
N ASN A 321 24.68 48.42 -2.53
CA ASN A 321 23.37 48.41 -1.86
C ASN A 321 22.25 48.92 -2.76
N PHE A 322 22.50 49.93 -3.59
CA PHE A 322 21.52 50.41 -4.55
C PHE A 322 21.18 49.34 -5.60
N ILE A 323 22.19 48.66 -6.15
CA ILE A 323 21.98 47.56 -7.11
C ILE A 323 21.22 46.41 -6.42
N ALA A 324 21.60 46.04 -5.20
CA ALA A 324 20.92 45.01 -4.43
C ALA A 324 19.44 45.36 -4.17
N LEU A 325 19.15 46.61 -3.78
CA LEU A 325 17.78 47.09 -3.58
C LEU A 325 16.99 47.06 -4.88
N LEU A 326 17.59 47.51 -5.98
CA LEU A 326 16.95 47.52 -7.30
C LEU A 326 16.58 46.09 -7.75
N LEU A 327 17.52 45.15 -7.64
CA LEU A 327 17.26 43.73 -7.96
C LEU A 327 16.18 43.14 -7.07
N LEU A 328 16.22 43.41 -5.76
CA LEU A 328 15.22 42.90 -4.82
C LEU A 328 13.83 43.43 -5.15
N VAL A 329 13.67 44.75 -5.33
CA VAL A 329 12.36 45.37 -5.61
C VAL A 329 11.77 44.83 -6.90
N PHE A 330 12.54 44.79 -7.99
CA PHE A 330 12.04 44.29 -9.26
C PHE A 330 11.82 42.77 -9.25
N GLY A 331 12.68 42.00 -8.58
CA GLY A 331 12.52 40.55 -8.46
C GLY A 331 11.31 40.14 -7.62
N VAL A 332 11.09 40.78 -6.47
CA VAL A 332 9.92 40.55 -5.62
C VAL A 332 8.65 41.03 -6.31
N ALA A 333 8.69 42.18 -7.01
CA ALA A 333 7.55 42.66 -7.79
C ALA A 333 7.19 41.68 -8.92
N ALA A 334 8.17 41.19 -9.69
CA ALA A 334 7.94 40.19 -10.73
C ALA A 334 7.33 38.91 -10.16
N TRP A 335 7.83 38.44 -9.02
CA TRP A 335 7.28 37.28 -8.33
C TRP A 335 5.86 37.49 -7.82
N GLY A 336 5.57 38.63 -7.18
CA GLY A 336 4.22 38.96 -6.72
C GLY A 336 3.23 39.07 -7.87
N VAL A 337 3.65 39.66 -8.99
CA VAL A 337 2.88 39.75 -10.23
C VAL A 337 2.62 38.35 -10.81
N SER A 338 3.64 37.46 -10.85
CA SER A 338 3.45 36.07 -11.27
C SER A 338 2.49 35.28 -10.36
N TYR A 339 2.51 35.54 -9.05
CA TYR A 339 1.62 34.88 -8.08
C TYR A 339 0.17 35.32 -8.27
N LEU A 340 -0.07 36.62 -8.46
CA LEU A 340 -1.40 37.16 -8.74
C LEU A 340 -1.96 36.59 -10.05
N PHE A 341 -1.13 36.34 -11.07
CA PHE A 341 -1.58 35.70 -12.32
C PHE A 341 -2.02 34.26 -12.12
N PHE A 342 -1.30 33.49 -11.30
CA PHE A 342 -1.74 32.13 -10.96
C PHE A 342 -3.09 32.12 -10.24
N ALA A 343 -3.40 33.17 -9.47
CA ALA A 343 -4.63 33.26 -8.68
C ALA A 343 -5.86 33.79 -9.46
N VAL A 344 -5.70 34.59 -10.52
CA VAL A 344 -6.79 35.43 -11.04
C VAL A 344 -7.38 35.04 -12.41
N ALA A 345 -6.66 34.69 -13.49
CA ALA A 345 -7.34 34.36 -14.77
C ALA A 345 -6.42 33.89 -15.93
N GLY A 346 -7.01 33.05 -16.81
CA GLY A 346 -6.87 32.96 -18.28
C GLY A 346 -5.49 33.11 -18.95
N SER A 347 -5.08 32.12 -19.75
CA SER A 347 -3.76 32.03 -20.41
C SER A 347 -3.37 33.24 -21.28
N ALA A 348 -4.32 33.89 -21.95
CA ALA A 348 -4.04 35.00 -22.86
C ALA A 348 -3.67 36.31 -22.11
N ALA A 349 -4.38 36.65 -21.04
CA ALA A 349 -4.08 37.84 -20.23
C ALA A 349 -2.76 37.69 -19.48
N ALA A 350 -2.46 36.48 -18.97
CA ALA A 350 -1.22 36.16 -18.29
C ALA A 350 0.02 36.38 -19.17
N THR A 351 -0.08 36.05 -20.47
CA THR A 351 1.02 36.24 -21.42
C THR A 351 1.28 37.71 -21.68
N ALA A 352 0.24 38.50 -21.97
CA ALA A 352 0.38 39.94 -22.26
C ALA A 352 0.99 40.72 -21.08
N LEU A 353 0.55 40.43 -19.86
CA LEU A 353 1.04 41.09 -18.65
C LEU A 353 2.49 40.71 -18.28
N THR A 354 2.95 39.52 -18.67
CA THR A 354 4.36 39.11 -18.52
C THR A 354 5.25 40.03 -19.36
N PHE A 355 4.91 40.27 -20.62
CA PHE A 355 5.66 41.20 -21.48
C PHE A 355 5.57 42.66 -21.02
N ALA A 356 4.48 43.06 -20.36
CA ALA A 356 4.26 44.41 -19.85
C ALA A 356 5.07 44.76 -18.58
N PHE A 357 5.74 43.80 -17.94
CA PHE A 357 6.48 44.06 -16.69
C PHE A 357 7.69 44.99 -16.96
N PRO A 358 7.84 46.11 -16.21
CA PRO A 358 8.72 47.22 -16.61
C PRO A 358 10.20 47.03 -16.24
N VAL A 359 10.81 45.89 -16.61
CA VAL A 359 12.24 45.60 -16.37
C VAL A 359 13.15 46.69 -16.95
N ALA A 360 12.76 47.24 -18.11
CA ALA A 360 13.48 48.29 -18.80
C ALA A 360 13.64 49.57 -17.94
N GLY A 361 12.61 49.93 -17.16
CA GLY A 361 12.65 51.07 -16.25
C GLY A 361 13.71 50.93 -15.17
N GLY A 362 13.86 49.73 -14.60
CA GLY A 362 14.91 49.43 -13.62
C GLY A 362 16.32 49.61 -14.19
N ALA A 363 16.56 49.13 -15.41
CA ALA A 363 17.84 49.35 -16.09
C ALA A 363 18.10 50.83 -16.43
N GLY A 364 17.05 51.58 -16.78
CA GLY A 364 17.13 53.03 -17.01
C GLY A 364 17.57 53.79 -15.76
N LEU A 365 17.03 53.45 -14.59
CA LEU A 365 17.46 54.01 -13.30
C LEU A 365 18.94 53.72 -13.03
N ALA A 366 19.40 52.52 -13.35
CA ALA A 366 20.82 52.16 -13.23
C ALA A 366 21.71 52.97 -14.20
N ALA A 367 21.25 53.25 -15.43
CA ALA A 367 22.00 54.01 -16.42
C ALA A 367 22.19 55.49 -16.08
N LEU A 368 21.29 56.08 -15.29
CA LEU A 368 21.44 57.45 -14.79
C LEU A 368 22.60 57.61 -13.79
N ILE A 369 22.95 56.53 -13.09
CA ILE A 369 23.90 56.56 -11.97
C ILE A 369 25.25 55.92 -12.36
N PHE A 370 25.23 54.89 -13.21
CA PHE A 370 26.40 54.08 -13.52
C PHE A 370 26.93 54.28 -14.94
N SER A 371 28.19 53.92 -15.16
CA SER A 371 28.80 53.90 -16.49
C SER A 371 28.23 52.78 -17.38
N ALA A 372 28.31 52.97 -18.70
CA ALA A 372 27.98 52.00 -19.78
C ALA A 372 27.98 50.53 -19.35
N ARG A 373 29.15 50.04 -18.99
CA ARG A 373 29.37 48.61 -18.77
C ARG A 373 28.67 48.07 -17.52
N ARG A 374 28.49 48.92 -16.50
CA ARG A 374 27.86 48.55 -15.21
C ARG A 374 26.33 48.51 -15.32
N TYR A 375 25.71 49.49 -15.96
CA TYR A 375 24.25 49.41 -16.15
C TYR A 375 23.88 48.29 -17.13
N CYS A 376 24.75 47.92 -18.08
CA CYS A 376 24.54 46.74 -18.91
C CYS A 376 24.50 45.45 -18.08
N THR A 377 25.43 45.26 -17.14
CA THR A 377 25.41 44.11 -16.23
C THR A 377 24.21 44.11 -15.29
N VAL A 378 23.76 45.29 -14.82
CA VAL A 378 22.51 45.42 -14.04
C VAL A 378 21.30 45.06 -14.89
N GLY A 379 21.26 45.49 -16.16
CA GLY A 379 20.22 45.09 -17.12
C GLY A 379 20.16 43.58 -17.32
N LEU A 380 21.31 42.91 -17.51
CA LEU A 380 21.38 41.45 -17.62
C LEU A 380 20.84 40.75 -16.37
N LEU A 381 21.20 41.22 -15.17
CA LEU A 381 20.71 40.66 -13.91
C LEU A 381 19.20 40.87 -13.75
N LEU A 382 18.69 42.06 -14.04
CA LEU A 382 17.25 42.36 -13.97
C LEU A 382 16.44 41.50 -14.95
N SER A 383 16.92 41.36 -16.20
CA SER A 383 16.28 40.50 -17.20
C SER A 383 16.32 39.03 -16.78
N LEU A 384 17.46 38.55 -16.27
CA LEU A 384 17.60 37.16 -15.79
C LEU A 384 16.56 36.84 -14.72
N PHE A 385 16.55 37.60 -13.63
CA PHE A 385 15.66 37.32 -12.51
C PHE A 385 14.19 37.49 -12.90
N ALA A 386 13.84 38.52 -13.67
CA ALA A 386 12.47 38.70 -14.15
C ALA A 386 12.00 37.50 -15.01
N THR A 387 12.82 37.02 -15.96
CA THR A 387 12.47 35.85 -16.77
C THR A 387 12.23 34.61 -15.93
N PHE A 388 13.09 34.35 -14.93
CA PHE A 388 12.90 33.19 -14.04
C PHE A 388 11.67 33.33 -13.15
N MET A 389 11.32 34.53 -12.66
CA MET A 389 10.08 34.75 -11.90
C MET A 389 8.83 34.46 -12.73
N PHE A 390 8.84 34.83 -14.01
CA PHE A 390 7.73 34.56 -14.93
C PHE A 390 7.75 33.15 -15.54
N LYS A 391 8.74 32.31 -15.20
CA LYS A 391 8.99 31.00 -15.83
C LYS A 391 9.03 31.10 -17.37
N GLY A 392 9.59 32.21 -17.86
CA GLY A 392 9.69 32.51 -19.28
C GLY A 392 10.79 31.74 -19.99
N ASP A 393 10.76 31.77 -21.31
CA ASP A 393 11.77 31.17 -22.17
C ASP A 393 12.94 32.14 -22.44
N LEU A 394 13.89 31.67 -23.25
CA LEU A 394 15.03 32.46 -23.70
C LEU A 394 14.59 33.72 -24.49
N ALA A 395 13.46 33.67 -25.19
CA ALA A 395 12.94 34.79 -25.95
C ALA A 395 12.50 35.93 -25.03
N LEU A 396 11.81 35.62 -23.92
CA LEU A 396 11.45 36.63 -22.91
C LEU A 396 12.69 37.29 -22.28
N PHE A 397 13.74 36.51 -22.02
CA PHE A 397 15.02 37.06 -21.53
C PHE A 397 15.61 38.09 -22.51
N PHE A 398 15.70 37.73 -23.80
CA PHE A 398 16.21 38.67 -24.82
C PHE A 398 15.31 39.88 -25.00
N PHE A 399 13.99 39.70 -24.94
CA PHE A 399 13.04 40.79 -25.00
C PHE A 399 13.27 41.80 -23.87
N TYR A 400 13.38 41.35 -22.61
CA TYR A 400 13.66 42.25 -21.49
C TYR A 400 15.03 42.90 -21.63
N PHE A 401 16.06 42.15 -22.01
CA PHE A 401 17.41 42.70 -22.11
C PHE A 401 17.53 43.76 -23.21
N LEU A 402 16.96 43.50 -24.40
CA LEU A 402 16.92 44.48 -25.49
C LEU A 402 16.11 45.72 -25.10
N SER A 403 14.96 45.52 -24.44
CA SER A 403 14.14 46.62 -23.91
C SER A 403 14.90 47.47 -22.89
N CYS A 404 15.69 46.85 -22.00
CA CYS A 404 16.61 47.55 -21.11
C CYS A 404 17.62 48.38 -21.90
N MET A 405 18.27 47.82 -22.93
CA MET A 405 19.28 48.55 -23.71
C MET A 405 18.69 49.74 -24.46
N VAL A 406 17.55 49.56 -25.11
CA VAL A 406 16.83 50.65 -25.80
C VAL A 406 16.45 51.76 -24.81
N ASN A 407 15.90 51.39 -23.64
CA ASN A 407 15.54 52.37 -22.61
C ASN A 407 16.75 53.15 -22.09
N THR A 408 17.86 52.47 -21.81
CA THR A 408 19.08 53.16 -21.34
C THR A 408 19.63 54.14 -22.38
N TRP A 409 19.55 53.80 -23.67
CA TRP A 409 19.95 54.70 -24.74
C TRP A 409 19.07 55.96 -24.82
N LEU A 410 17.76 55.81 -24.66
CA LEU A 410 16.80 56.93 -24.63
C LEU A 410 17.06 57.84 -23.41
N VAL A 411 17.20 57.24 -22.22
CA VAL A 411 17.42 57.97 -20.96
C VAL A 411 18.74 58.75 -20.97
N LEU A 412 19.80 58.19 -21.56
CA LEU A 412 21.11 58.86 -21.68
C LEU A 412 21.11 60.05 -22.67
N ARG A 413 20.14 60.11 -23.58
CA ARG A 413 19.98 61.21 -24.56
C ARG A 413 18.98 62.28 -24.12
N ALA A 414 18.26 62.06 -23.03
CA ALA A 414 17.29 63.02 -22.50
C ALA A 414 18.01 64.27 -21.94
N GLN A 415 17.60 65.46 -22.38
CA GLN A 415 18.24 66.73 -22.00
C GLN A 415 17.52 67.44 -20.85
N SER A 416 16.21 67.20 -20.66
CA SER A 416 15.43 67.76 -19.55
C SER A 416 14.89 66.68 -18.59
N ARG A 417 14.57 67.07 -17.35
CA ARG A 417 13.94 66.16 -16.36
C ARG A 417 12.57 65.66 -16.82
N ALA A 418 11.86 66.44 -17.64
CA ALA A 418 10.62 66.03 -18.27
C ALA A 418 10.87 64.98 -19.36
N ASP A 419 11.92 65.13 -20.17
CA ASP A 419 12.28 64.16 -21.21
C ASP A 419 12.64 62.79 -20.63
N VAL A 420 13.26 62.73 -19.46
CA VAL A 420 13.55 61.46 -18.76
C VAL A 420 12.26 60.74 -18.40
N VAL A 421 11.25 61.45 -17.90
CA VAL A 421 9.94 60.85 -17.56
C VAL A 421 9.18 60.44 -18.82
N TRP A 422 9.20 61.27 -19.86
CA TRP A 422 8.57 60.97 -21.16
C TRP A 422 9.28 59.83 -21.92
N SER A 423 10.57 59.61 -21.70
CA SER A 423 11.31 58.51 -22.32
C SER A 423 10.94 57.12 -21.79
N GLY A 424 10.32 57.04 -20.59
CA GLY A 424 9.82 55.79 -20.03
C GLY A 424 8.41 55.38 -20.48
N LEU A 425 7.62 56.34 -20.99
CA LEU A 425 6.22 56.12 -21.42
C LEU A 425 6.04 55.19 -22.65
N PRO A 426 6.91 55.21 -23.68
CA PRO A 426 6.81 54.33 -24.84
C PRO A 426 7.00 52.83 -24.55
N LEU A 427 7.31 52.45 -23.30
CA LEU A 427 7.53 51.05 -22.90
C LEU A 427 6.41 50.47 -22.03
N PHE A 428 5.45 51.31 -21.61
CA PHE A 428 4.22 50.88 -20.94
C PHE A 428 3.00 50.81 -21.87
N VAL A 429 3.14 51.30 -23.11
CA VAL A 429 2.07 51.34 -24.11
C VAL A 429 2.47 50.44 -25.27
N TRP A 430 1.98 49.21 -25.25
CA TRP A 430 1.82 48.33 -26.41
C TRP A 430 0.42 47.74 -26.38
#